data_AF-A0A4R6L6E0-F1
#
_entry.id   AF-A0A4R6L6E0-F1
#
_cell.length_a   1.000
_cell.length_b   1.000
_cell.length_c   1.000
_cell.angle_alpha   90.00
_cell.angle_beta   90.00
_cell.angle_gamma   90.00
#
_symmetry.space_group_name_H-M   'P 1'
#
loop_
_entity.id
_entity.type
_entity.pdbx_description
1 polymer ?
#
loop_
_entity_poly.entity_id
_entity_poly.type
_entity_poly.pdbx_seq_one_letter_code
_entity_poly.pdbx_strand_id
1 'polypeptide(L)'
;MSHLRRGLVAGLTVLTALVLAPGCRSTAPPAPTSGASPTATSSSATSGPSATPGPSATPGPARASGASVAAENAKHGTTAWRIDTRRIAGPLELAGYADHVSVRSGQSFRLFVTSTAGAFTVRSFRIGWYGGTGGRLVWTSASVPGRAQPAPTVRPSDHLVTTTWQPSMTVPTTGWPAGAYLLLLTAANGKQKYVPITVRSDSTRGAVVVVNAVNTYEAYNQWGGYSLYSGPDNSFASRAHRVSFDRPYEGNGAKTLVQSELPLIQLAEQSGVRLAYLTSVDLATDPSALASARGMVSLGHDEYWTVAMRAAVTKARDAGTNLAFLGANAVYWRVRYEDGGRVLVGYKDATLDPLRNRPDTTAKWRSKPDPRPENSLTGMLYECFPAVGSFTVRDPSFFLYAGTGAAKGSTYPGLTATEVDRAYPITGTPPNLQVVAHSPVSCGPSIHTFSDATYYTAPSGAGVFDIGSMNWVPSLHGPNSKHALTTREVTFARTVTLNLIRAMSTGPLARTHPAQGDLRTLGASASMSTGSGGSVG
;
A
#
# COMPACT_ATOMS: atom_id res chain seq x y z
N MET A 1 52.59 11.67 -14.34
CA MET A 1 52.68 10.32 -13.75
C MET A 1 51.53 10.18 -12.77
N SER A 2 50.30 9.97 -13.26
CA SER A 2 49.64 8.66 -13.41
C SER A 2 49.51 7.87 -12.10
N HIS A 3 48.30 7.73 -11.57
CA HIS A 3 47.51 6.50 -11.76
C HIS A 3 46.10 6.63 -11.15
N LEU A 4 45.12 6.27 -11.97
CA LEU A 4 43.72 6.02 -11.65
C LEU A 4 43.55 4.97 -10.55
N ARG A 5 42.51 5.11 -9.72
CA ARG A 5 41.78 3.96 -9.15
C ARG A 5 40.27 4.13 -9.35
N ARG A 6 39.73 3.28 -10.21
CA ARG A 6 38.31 2.93 -10.38
C ARG A 6 37.96 1.77 -9.43
N GLY A 7 36.66 1.64 -9.12
CA GLY A 7 36.01 0.43 -8.59
C GLY A 7 35.19 0.74 -7.33
N LEU A 8 33.95 0.27 -7.13
CA LEU A 8 33.16 -0.75 -7.80
C LEU A 8 31.67 -0.47 -7.48
N VAL A 9 30.78 -0.52 -8.48
CA VAL A 9 29.31 -0.53 -8.28
C VAL A 9 28.86 -1.98 -8.33
N ALA A 10 28.31 -2.50 -7.24
CA ALA A 10 27.74 -3.84 -7.19
C ALA A 10 26.31 -3.82 -7.75
N GLY A 11 26.14 -4.32 -8.97
CA GLY A 11 24.85 -4.63 -9.56
C GLY A 11 24.45 -6.06 -9.22
N LEU A 12 23.29 -6.23 -8.59
CA LEU A 12 22.69 -7.54 -8.31
C LEU A 12 22.03 -8.06 -9.60
N THR A 13 22.57 -9.12 -10.17
CA THR A 13 22.00 -9.81 -11.35
C THR A 13 21.21 -11.01 -10.87
N VAL A 14 19.91 -11.07 -11.14
CA VAL A 14 19.09 -12.28 -10.96
C VAL A 14 18.87 -12.89 -12.34
N LEU A 15 19.41 -14.08 -12.55
CA LEU A 15 19.25 -14.86 -13.78
C LEU A 15 17.98 -15.72 -13.68
N THR A 16 17.06 -15.59 -14.63
CA THR A 16 15.85 -16.43 -14.72
C THR A 16 16.13 -17.61 -15.65
N ALA A 17 15.99 -18.84 -15.15
CA ALA A 17 16.02 -20.05 -15.96
C ALA A 17 14.58 -20.47 -16.35
N LEU A 18 14.36 -20.63 -17.65
CA LEU A 18 13.12 -21.12 -18.26
C LEU A 18 13.20 -22.64 -18.36
N VAL A 19 12.22 -23.38 -17.82
CA VAL A 19 12.10 -24.84 -18.04
C VAL A 19 10.72 -25.18 -18.58
N LEU A 20 10.70 -25.71 -19.80
CA LEU A 20 9.58 -26.40 -20.43
C LEU A 20 9.52 -27.84 -19.91
N ALA A 21 8.33 -28.34 -19.58
CA ALA A 21 8.09 -29.77 -19.35
C ALA A 21 6.83 -30.25 -20.11
N PRO A 22 6.86 -31.42 -20.77
CA PRO A 22 5.77 -31.96 -21.56
C PRO A 22 4.77 -32.76 -20.71
N GLY A 23 3.52 -32.83 -21.20
CA GLY A 23 2.41 -33.50 -20.53
C GLY A 23 2.41 -35.02 -20.62
N CYS A 24 1.67 -35.64 -19.70
CA CYS A 24 1.11 -36.98 -19.86
C CYS A 24 -0.23 -37.12 -19.11
N ARG A 25 -1.09 -37.99 -19.66
CA ARG A 25 -2.53 -38.12 -19.40
C ARG A 25 -2.87 -39.12 -18.28
N SER A 26 -4.04 -38.83 -17.68
CA SER A 26 -5.09 -39.71 -17.14
C SER A 26 -4.80 -40.74 -16.04
N THR A 27 -5.62 -40.74 -14.98
CA THR A 27 -6.75 -41.68 -14.79
C THR A 27 -7.52 -41.36 -13.48
N ALA A 28 -8.86 -41.31 -13.56
CA ALA A 28 -9.82 -41.38 -12.44
C ALA A 28 -10.12 -42.88 -12.12
N PRO A 29 -10.82 -43.34 -11.05
CA PRO A 29 -12.02 -42.77 -10.36
C PRO A 29 -12.08 -43.16 -8.83
N PRO A 30 -13.23 -43.37 -8.11
CA PRO A 30 -14.61 -42.87 -8.19
C PRO A 30 -15.14 -42.19 -6.89
N ALA A 31 -16.35 -41.63 -6.96
CA ALA A 31 -17.14 -41.05 -5.86
C ALA A 31 -17.86 -42.11 -4.99
N PRO A 32 -18.40 -41.70 -3.82
CA PRO A 32 -19.80 -42.03 -3.55
C PRO A 32 -20.65 -40.93 -2.84
N THR A 33 -21.86 -40.76 -3.38
CA THR A 33 -23.21 -40.67 -2.75
C THR A 33 -23.53 -39.78 -1.53
N SER A 34 -24.36 -38.76 -1.82
CA SER A 34 -25.67 -38.38 -1.21
C SER A 34 -26.06 -38.76 0.23
N GLY A 35 -26.53 -37.75 0.98
CA GLY A 35 -27.47 -37.87 2.11
C GLY A 35 -27.81 -36.46 2.66
N ALA A 36 -28.95 -35.88 2.27
CA ALA A 36 -30.19 -35.79 3.05
C ALA A 36 -30.26 -34.57 4.01
N SER A 37 -31.11 -33.60 3.64
CA SER A 37 -31.60 -32.51 4.51
C SER A 37 -32.61 -33.02 5.54
N PRO A 38 -32.81 -32.26 6.64
CA PRO A 38 -34.18 -32.01 7.08
C PRO A 38 -34.46 -30.54 7.44
N THR A 39 -35.56 -30.06 6.84
CA THR A 39 -36.70 -29.32 7.41
C THR A 39 -36.51 -28.31 8.56
N ALA A 40 -37.00 -27.11 8.25
CA ALA A 40 -37.36 -26.02 9.14
C ALA A 40 -38.55 -26.36 10.05
N THR A 41 -38.52 -25.81 11.27
CA THR A 41 -39.67 -25.67 12.15
C THR A 41 -39.84 -24.21 12.53
N SER A 42 -41.02 -23.69 12.19
CA SER A 42 -41.57 -22.39 12.51
C SER A 42 -42.05 -22.34 13.97
N SER A 43 -41.75 -21.24 14.67
CA SER A 43 -42.39 -20.90 15.95
C SER A 43 -43.11 -19.56 15.82
N SER A 44 -44.42 -19.63 16.04
CA SER A 44 -45.44 -18.57 16.00
C SER A 44 -45.20 -17.45 17.02
N ALA A 45 -45.32 -16.21 16.56
CA ALA A 45 -45.32 -15.01 17.39
C ALA A 45 -46.74 -14.66 17.87
N THR A 46 -46.88 -14.42 19.18
CA THR A 46 -48.06 -13.84 19.84
C THR A 46 -48.13 -12.34 19.60
N SER A 47 -49.32 -11.87 19.18
CA SER A 47 -49.68 -10.48 18.91
C SER A 47 -50.02 -9.70 20.19
N GLY A 48 -49.35 -8.57 20.39
CA GLY A 48 -49.72 -7.51 21.35
C GLY A 48 -50.13 -6.22 20.60
N PRO A 49 -50.88 -5.30 21.23
CA PRO A 49 -51.66 -4.28 20.54
C PRO A 49 -50.80 -3.12 20.00
N SER A 50 -51.19 -2.64 18.82
CA SER A 50 -50.60 -1.49 18.12
C SER A 50 -50.65 -0.20 18.94
N ALA A 51 -49.47 0.39 19.17
CA ALA A 51 -49.31 1.80 19.53
C ALA A 51 -48.82 2.57 18.30
N THR A 52 -49.51 3.65 17.97
CA THR A 52 -49.26 4.54 16.84
C THR A 52 -47.87 5.20 16.96
N PRO A 53 -46.99 5.16 15.94
CA PRO A 53 -45.70 5.84 16.00
C PRO A 53 -45.88 7.33 15.71
N GLY A 54 -45.46 8.18 16.66
CA GLY A 54 -45.23 9.61 16.41
C GLY A 54 -44.05 9.84 15.44
N PRO A 55 -43.93 11.04 14.86
CA PRO A 55 -42.92 11.32 13.84
C PRO A 55 -41.51 11.10 14.41
N SER A 56 -40.79 10.16 13.81
CA SER A 56 -39.39 9.89 14.14
C SER A 56 -38.55 11.10 13.80
N ALA A 57 -37.96 11.72 14.83
CA ALA A 57 -36.95 12.74 14.66
C ALA A 57 -35.77 12.15 13.86
N THR A 58 -35.49 12.77 12.71
CA THR A 58 -34.34 12.45 11.87
C THR A 58 -33.07 12.51 12.73
N PRO A 59 -32.28 11.43 12.84
CA PRO A 59 -31.00 11.51 13.53
C PRO A 59 -30.10 12.49 12.77
N GLY A 60 -29.77 13.61 13.41
CA GLY A 60 -28.84 14.59 12.87
C GLY A 60 -27.47 13.94 12.59
N PRO A 61 -26.66 14.52 11.68
CA PRO A 61 -25.39 13.94 11.31
C PRO A 61 -24.50 13.79 12.56
N ALA A 62 -24.06 12.56 12.81
CA ALA A 62 -23.10 12.25 13.86
C ALA A 62 -21.88 13.19 13.70
N ARG A 63 -21.72 14.09 14.67
CA ARG A 63 -20.64 15.07 14.73
C ARG A 63 -19.34 14.28 14.87
N ALA A 64 -18.53 14.25 13.80
CA ALA A 64 -17.22 13.60 13.83
C ALA A 64 -16.38 14.23 14.94
N SER A 65 -16.19 13.53 16.05
CA SER A 65 -15.56 14.01 17.29
C SER A 65 -14.02 14.03 17.24
N GLY A 66 -13.44 14.25 16.05
CA GLY A 66 -11.99 14.40 15.88
C GLY A 66 -11.62 15.83 15.49
N ALA A 67 -10.53 16.36 16.04
CA ALA A 67 -9.93 17.60 15.55
C ALA A 67 -9.63 17.48 14.04
N SER A 68 -9.87 18.54 13.27
CA SER A 68 -9.57 18.55 11.84
C SER A 68 -8.06 18.40 11.60
N VAL A 69 -7.67 17.89 10.43
CA VAL A 69 -6.25 17.81 10.03
C VAL A 69 -5.57 19.17 10.11
N ALA A 70 -6.27 20.25 9.77
CA ALA A 70 -5.76 21.62 9.90
C ALA A 70 -5.49 22.00 11.38
N ALA A 71 -6.43 21.73 12.28
CA ALA A 71 -6.26 21.99 13.71
C ALA A 71 -5.14 21.14 14.32
N GLU A 72 -4.99 19.90 13.85
CA GLU A 72 -3.89 19.03 14.23
C GLU A 72 -2.54 19.56 13.75
N ASN A 73 -2.45 20.01 12.50
CA ASN A 73 -1.23 20.58 11.91
C ASN A 73 -0.82 21.93 12.49
N ALA A 74 -1.73 22.67 13.13
CA ALA A 74 -1.41 23.90 13.84
C ALA A 74 -0.63 23.64 15.14
N LYS A 75 -0.59 22.40 15.63
CA LYS A 75 0.20 22.03 16.80
C LYS A 75 1.69 21.99 16.45
N HIS A 76 2.54 22.27 17.45
CA HIS A 76 3.99 22.28 17.29
C HIS A 76 4.53 20.88 16.91
N GLY A 77 5.10 20.77 15.71
CA GLY A 77 5.78 19.57 15.24
C GLY A 77 7.25 19.49 15.64
N THR A 78 7.94 18.45 15.20
CA THR A 78 9.35 18.19 15.51
C THR A 78 9.97 17.26 14.48
N THR A 79 11.29 17.32 14.31
CA THR A 79 12.08 16.36 13.52
C THR A 79 12.65 15.23 14.37
N ALA A 80 12.41 15.23 15.70
CA ALA A 80 12.95 14.24 16.64
C ALA A 80 12.44 12.81 16.43
N TRP A 81 11.48 12.61 15.54
CA TRP A 81 11.09 11.28 15.06
C TRP A 81 12.18 10.65 14.21
N ARG A 82 13.05 11.43 13.54
CA ARG A 82 14.08 10.91 12.62
C ARG A 82 15.22 10.21 13.38
N ILE A 83 15.56 9.00 12.94
CA ILE A 83 16.72 8.25 13.42
C ILE A 83 17.97 8.64 12.62
N ASP A 84 19.07 8.96 13.31
CA ASP A 84 20.41 8.98 12.72
C ASP A 84 20.82 7.56 12.34
N THR A 85 21.29 7.34 11.10
CA THR A 85 21.61 6.01 10.57
C THR A 85 22.58 5.22 11.45
N ARG A 86 23.51 5.89 12.15
CA ARG A 86 24.48 5.27 13.08
C ARG A 86 23.82 4.72 14.35
N ARG A 87 22.64 5.26 14.70
CA ARG A 87 21.84 4.86 15.86
C ARG A 87 20.88 3.72 15.56
N ILE A 88 20.71 3.31 14.29
CA ILE A 88 19.86 2.16 13.96
C ILE A 88 20.43 0.92 14.66
N ALA A 89 19.57 0.26 15.44
CA ALA A 89 19.92 -0.95 16.17
C ALA A 89 19.92 -2.19 15.27
N GLY A 90 20.75 -3.17 15.62
CA GLY A 90 20.72 -4.51 15.02
C GLY A 90 19.35 -5.21 15.21
N PRO A 91 19.02 -6.22 14.38
CA PRO A 91 17.69 -6.84 14.35
C PRO A 91 17.29 -7.58 15.63
N LEU A 92 18.26 -7.99 16.45
CA LEU A 92 18.04 -8.60 17.77
C LEU A 92 18.56 -7.74 18.94
N GLU A 93 19.22 -6.62 18.64
CA GLU A 93 19.77 -5.69 19.65
C GLU A 93 18.66 -4.83 20.26
N LEU A 94 17.84 -4.21 19.40
CA LEU A 94 16.60 -3.52 19.74
C LEU A 94 15.63 -3.63 18.58
N ALA A 95 14.52 -4.32 18.80
CA ALA A 95 13.46 -4.49 17.82
C ALA A 95 12.11 -4.68 18.50
N GLY A 96 11.03 -4.35 17.79
CA GLY A 96 9.70 -4.55 18.32
C GLY A 96 8.62 -4.60 17.25
N TYR A 97 7.44 -5.01 17.66
CA TYR A 97 6.22 -5.03 16.87
C TYR A 97 4.99 -4.82 17.78
N ALA A 98 3.87 -4.48 17.19
CA ALA A 98 2.58 -4.39 17.86
C ALA A 98 1.68 -5.58 17.46
N ASP A 99 0.81 -6.02 18.37
CA ASP A 99 -0.21 -7.04 18.06
C ASP A 99 -1.34 -6.54 17.15
N HIS A 100 -1.26 -5.28 16.74
CA HIS A 100 -2.15 -4.65 15.78
C HIS A 100 -1.34 -3.85 14.76
N VAL A 101 -1.76 -3.90 13.49
CA VAL A 101 -1.27 -2.96 12.45
C VAL A 101 -2.07 -1.66 12.46
N SER A 102 -3.31 -1.71 12.93
CA SER A 102 -4.16 -0.54 13.15
C SER A 102 -5.05 -0.67 14.39
N VAL A 103 -5.35 0.46 15.02
CA VAL A 103 -6.27 0.59 16.16
C VAL A 103 -7.15 1.82 16.00
N ARG A 104 -8.31 1.85 16.66
CA ARG A 104 -9.08 3.11 16.79
C ARG A 104 -8.47 4.01 17.87
N SER A 105 -8.81 5.31 17.83
CA SER A 105 -8.45 6.21 18.92
C SER A 105 -9.05 5.70 20.23
N GLY A 106 -8.26 5.66 21.31
CA GLY A 106 -8.65 5.08 22.60
C GLY A 106 -8.51 3.56 22.69
N GLN A 107 -8.38 2.83 21.59
CA GLN A 107 -8.08 1.40 21.63
C GLN A 107 -6.58 1.18 21.88
N SER A 108 -6.28 0.56 23.01
CA SER A 108 -4.89 0.21 23.36
C SER A 108 -4.39 -0.99 22.55
N PHE A 109 -3.07 -1.12 22.42
CA PHE A 109 -2.40 -2.29 21.83
C PHE A 109 -1.21 -2.71 22.71
N ARG A 110 -0.76 -3.95 22.56
CA ARG A 110 0.44 -4.44 23.24
C ARG A 110 1.65 -4.25 22.35
N LEU A 111 2.74 -3.80 22.97
CA LEU A 111 4.03 -3.62 22.31
C LEU A 111 5.00 -4.70 22.81
N PHE A 112 5.59 -5.42 21.87
CA PHE A 112 6.54 -6.51 22.12
C PHE A 112 7.93 -6.02 21.72
N VAL A 113 8.85 -5.95 22.68
CA VAL A 113 10.21 -5.44 22.44
C VAL A 113 11.24 -6.43 22.94
N THR A 114 12.26 -6.68 22.12
CA THR A 114 13.54 -7.23 22.58
C THR A 114 14.53 -6.09 22.76
N SER A 115 15.28 -6.10 23.85
CA SER A 115 16.42 -5.22 24.02
C SER A 115 17.54 -5.91 24.78
N THR A 116 18.69 -6.07 24.12
CA THR A 116 19.97 -6.44 24.75
C THR A 116 20.83 -5.20 25.04
N ALA A 117 20.32 -4.02 24.70
CA ALA A 117 20.98 -2.72 24.81
C ALA A 117 20.60 -1.95 26.11
N GLY A 118 20.09 -2.67 27.11
CA GLY A 118 19.63 -2.13 28.39
C GLY A 118 18.17 -1.67 28.37
N ALA A 119 17.78 -0.90 29.38
CA ALA A 119 16.44 -0.30 29.44
C ALA A 119 16.16 0.58 28.22
N PHE A 120 14.89 0.73 27.87
CA PHE A 120 14.48 1.54 26.73
C PHE A 120 13.28 2.42 27.05
N THR A 121 13.11 3.47 26.26
CA THR A 121 11.92 4.33 26.25
C THR A 121 11.23 4.26 24.89
N VAL A 122 9.95 4.60 24.87
CA VAL A 122 9.13 4.69 23.66
C VAL A 122 8.62 6.12 23.54
N ARG A 123 8.85 6.74 22.39
CA ARG A 123 8.23 8.02 22.01
C ARG A 123 7.35 7.79 20.79
N SER A 124 6.06 8.04 20.91
CA SER A 124 5.13 7.93 19.78
C SER A 124 5.02 9.26 19.06
N PHE A 125 5.23 9.23 17.75
CA PHE A 125 5.08 10.39 16.88
C PHE A 125 3.97 10.15 15.87
N ARG A 126 2.99 11.07 15.80
CA ARG A 126 2.04 11.14 14.68
C ARG A 126 2.77 11.76 13.50
N ILE A 127 2.83 11.04 12.38
CA ILE A 127 3.43 11.52 11.14
C ILE A 127 2.43 12.40 10.40
N GLY A 128 2.90 13.53 9.88
CA GLY A 128 2.04 14.56 9.30
C GLY A 128 2.81 15.82 8.90
N TRP A 129 2.13 16.85 8.42
CA TRP A 129 2.79 18.04 7.85
C TRP A 129 3.49 18.89 8.93
N TYR A 130 2.76 19.37 9.94
CA TYR A 130 3.23 20.22 11.05
C TYR A 130 4.26 21.29 10.63
N GLY A 131 3.91 22.14 9.66
CA GLY A 131 4.80 23.19 9.16
C GLY A 131 6.08 22.68 8.48
N GLY A 132 6.09 21.44 8.00
CA GLY A 132 7.25 20.80 7.33
C GLY A 132 8.18 20.01 8.25
N THR A 133 7.93 19.97 9.56
CA THR A 133 8.75 19.19 10.51
C THR A 133 8.51 17.68 10.41
N GLY A 134 7.36 17.27 9.89
CA GLY A 134 7.09 15.91 9.46
C GLY A 134 6.52 14.96 10.52
N GLY A 135 6.40 15.41 11.77
CA GLY A 135 5.77 14.64 12.83
C GLY A 135 5.59 15.43 14.12
N ARG A 136 4.73 14.94 15.01
CA ARG A 136 4.48 15.53 16.32
C ARG A 136 4.57 14.45 17.39
N LEU A 137 5.30 14.74 18.48
CA LEU A 137 5.32 13.87 19.66
C LEU A 137 3.92 13.86 20.29
N VAL A 138 3.32 12.67 20.44
CA VAL A 138 2.00 12.51 21.05
C VAL A 138 2.04 11.86 22.42
N TRP A 139 3.07 11.07 22.70
CA TRP A 139 3.16 10.26 23.91
C TRP A 139 4.60 9.81 24.15
N THR A 140 4.95 9.64 25.42
CA THR A 140 6.25 9.11 25.88
C THR A 140 5.99 8.12 27.00
N SER A 141 6.66 6.96 26.98
CA SER A 141 6.61 5.99 28.06
C SER A 141 7.53 6.36 29.23
N ALA A 142 7.31 5.76 30.39
CA ALA A 142 8.37 5.57 31.38
C ALA A 142 9.50 4.68 30.80
N SER A 143 10.65 4.64 31.47
CA SER A 143 11.71 3.68 31.14
C SER A 143 11.23 2.25 31.42
N VAL A 144 11.43 1.35 30.46
CA VAL A 144 11.07 -0.07 30.55
C VAL A 144 12.36 -0.89 30.63
N PRO A 145 12.51 -1.80 31.61
CA PRO A 145 13.65 -2.70 31.65
C PRO A 145 13.79 -3.49 30.35
N GLY A 146 15.01 -3.51 29.80
CA GLY A 146 15.33 -4.29 28.61
C GLY A 146 15.36 -5.78 28.92
N ARG A 147 14.82 -6.59 28.01
CA ARG A 147 14.89 -8.05 28.08
C ARG A 147 15.22 -8.61 26.70
N ALA A 148 16.15 -9.55 26.67
CA ALA A 148 16.32 -10.43 25.52
C ALA A 148 15.07 -11.33 25.39
N GLN A 149 14.39 -11.24 24.26
CA GLN A 149 13.27 -12.11 23.94
C GLN A 149 13.75 -13.41 23.27
N PRO A 150 12.95 -14.50 23.28
CA PRO A 150 13.31 -15.73 22.58
C PRO A 150 13.62 -15.51 21.10
N ALA A 151 14.48 -16.36 20.54
CA ALA A 151 14.74 -16.38 19.10
C ALA A 151 13.44 -16.65 18.32
N PRO A 152 13.29 -16.11 17.09
CA PRO A 152 12.14 -16.41 16.27
C PRO A 152 12.07 -17.90 15.93
N THR A 153 10.85 -18.41 15.75
CA THR A 153 10.60 -19.77 15.26
C THR A 153 10.37 -19.70 13.76
N VAL A 154 10.95 -20.64 13.02
CA VAL A 154 10.70 -20.82 11.58
C VAL A 154 9.93 -22.11 11.41
N ARG A 155 8.74 -22.05 10.80
CA ARG A 155 7.98 -23.24 10.44
C ARG A 155 8.54 -23.85 9.14
N PRO A 156 9.08 -25.09 9.15
CA PRO A 156 9.77 -25.63 7.98
C PRO A 156 8.90 -25.80 6.72
N SER A 157 7.59 -26.02 6.87
CA SER A 157 6.70 -26.33 5.74
C SER A 157 6.45 -25.16 4.78
N ASP A 158 6.61 -23.93 5.25
CA ASP A 158 6.31 -22.72 4.46
C ASP A 158 7.16 -21.50 4.84
N HIS A 159 8.18 -21.74 5.66
CA HIS A 159 9.13 -20.77 6.19
C HIS A 159 8.48 -19.58 6.89
N LEU A 160 7.30 -19.77 7.48
CA LEU A 160 6.68 -18.76 8.32
C LEU A 160 7.57 -18.46 9.53
N VAL A 161 7.98 -17.20 9.66
CA VAL A 161 8.72 -16.70 10.82
C VAL A 161 7.74 -16.07 11.81
N THR A 162 7.75 -16.53 13.06
CA THR A 162 6.95 -15.97 14.15
C THR A 162 7.78 -15.76 15.40
N THR A 163 7.27 -14.94 16.31
CA THR A 163 7.85 -14.78 17.64
C THR A 163 6.89 -15.27 18.72
N THR A 164 7.43 -15.70 19.86
CA THR A 164 6.66 -16.02 21.08
C THR A 164 6.97 -15.00 22.18
N TRP A 165 7.22 -13.75 21.77
CA TRP A 165 7.66 -12.70 22.67
C TRP A 165 6.58 -12.38 23.68
N GLN A 166 7.00 -12.07 24.91
CA GLN A 166 6.11 -11.55 25.94
C GLN A 166 5.94 -10.04 25.75
N PRO A 167 4.74 -9.48 25.96
CA PRO A 167 4.50 -8.06 25.81
C PRO A 167 5.35 -7.28 26.81
N SER A 168 6.02 -6.22 26.34
CA SER A 168 6.83 -5.34 27.19
C SER A 168 5.96 -4.28 27.88
N MET A 169 4.89 -3.84 27.20
CA MET A 169 3.92 -2.90 27.76
C MET A 169 2.61 -2.87 26.95
N THR A 170 1.60 -2.21 27.51
CA THR A 170 0.38 -1.79 26.78
C THR A 170 0.45 -0.29 26.50
N VAL A 171 0.21 0.11 25.25
CA VAL A 171 0.26 1.51 24.82
C VAL A 171 -1.17 2.05 24.70
N PRO A 172 -1.57 3.03 25.51
CA PRO A 172 -2.88 3.67 25.40
C PRO A 172 -2.87 4.68 24.25
N THR A 173 -3.98 4.76 23.51
CA THR A 173 -4.16 5.69 22.38
C THR A 173 -5.27 6.72 22.62
N THR A 174 -5.70 6.88 23.87
CA THR A 174 -6.74 7.86 24.23
C THR A 174 -6.34 9.26 23.79
N GLY A 175 -7.18 9.89 22.98
CA GLY A 175 -6.95 11.23 22.43
C GLY A 175 -5.95 11.29 21.28
N TRP A 176 -5.45 10.15 20.77
CA TRP A 176 -4.58 10.12 19.59
C TRP A 176 -5.44 10.39 18.34
N PRO A 177 -5.13 11.43 17.54
CA PRO A 177 -5.84 11.65 16.27
C PRO A 177 -5.61 10.51 15.28
N ALA A 178 -6.53 10.29 14.35
CA ALA A 178 -6.28 9.36 13.25
C ALA A 178 -5.03 9.77 12.44
N GLY A 179 -4.26 8.80 11.95
CA GLY A 179 -3.00 9.04 11.26
C GLY A 179 -2.05 7.85 11.28
N ALA A 180 -0.95 7.96 10.55
CA ALA A 180 0.18 7.05 10.67
C ALA A 180 1.09 7.47 11.83
N TYR A 181 1.61 6.50 12.58
CA TYR A 181 2.46 6.72 13.73
C TYR A 181 3.77 5.93 13.63
N LEU A 182 4.83 6.53 14.15
CA LEU A 182 6.09 5.85 14.44
C LEU A 182 6.34 5.86 15.94
N LEU A 183 6.36 4.67 16.55
CA LEU A 183 6.88 4.48 17.89
C LEU A 183 8.40 4.36 17.79
N LEU A 184 9.11 5.38 18.25
CA LEU A 184 10.57 5.39 18.33
C LEU A 184 11.01 4.74 19.64
N LEU A 185 11.56 3.53 19.54
CA LEU A 185 12.26 2.86 20.62
C LEU A 185 13.65 3.50 20.76
N THR A 186 14.07 3.84 21.97
CA THR A 186 15.44 4.30 22.26
C THR A 186 15.98 3.56 23.48
N ALA A 187 17.01 2.74 23.28
CA ALA A 187 17.70 2.01 24.34
C ALA A 187 18.71 2.90 25.10
N ALA A 188 19.15 2.43 26.27
CA ALA A 188 20.07 3.14 27.16
C ALA A 188 21.42 3.47 26.49
N ASN A 189 21.91 2.61 25.61
CA ASN A 189 23.12 2.87 24.82
C ASN A 189 22.90 3.83 23.63
N GLY A 190 21.70 4.40 23.50
CA GLY A 190 21.33 5.35 22.46
C GLY A 190 20.88 4.71 21.14
N LYS A 191 20.85 3.39 21.00
CA LYS A 191 20.35 2.71 19.80
C LYS A 191 18.84 2.84 19.65
N GLN A 192 18.38 2.87 18.40
CA GLN A 192 17.01 3.23 18.04
C GLN A 192 16.40 2.31 16.98
N LYS A 193 15.08 2.15 17.05
CA LYS A 193 14.27 1.38 16.10
C LYS A 193 12.85 1.96 16.06
N TYR A 194 12.17 1.85 14.93
CA TYR A 194 10.75 2.15 14.83
C TYR A 194 9.86 0.92 15.02
N VAL A 195 8.63 1.16 15.46
CA VAL A 195 7.48 0.30 15.27
C VAL A 195 6.35 1.13 14.66
N PRO A 196 5.90 0.85 13.42
CA PRO A 196 4.82 1.60 12.79
C PRO A 196 3.46 1.10 13.27
N ILE A 197 2.50 2.00 13.42
CA ILE A 197 1.07 1.67 13.63
C ILE A 197 0.18 2.74 13.01
N THR A 198 -0.99 2.36 12.54
CA THR A 198 -2.00 3.31 12.07
C THR A 198 -3.11 3.48 13.12
N VAL A 199 -3.37 4.71 13.56
CA VAL A 199 -4.62 5.02 14.25
C VAL A 199 -5.66 5.27 13.16
N ARG A 200 -6.52 4.30 12.92
CA ARG A 200 -7.51 4.35 11.85
C ARG A 200 -8.66 5.29 12.19
N SER A 201 -9.25 5.89 11.16
CA SER A 201 -10.40 6.79 11.33
C SER A 201 -11.68 6.02 11.64
N ASP A 202 -12.50 6.55 12.56
CA ASP A 202 -13.81 5.98 12.88
C ASP A 202 -14.83 6.12 11.72
N SER A 203 -14.62 7.10 10.84
CA SER A 203 -15.43 7.28 9.64
C SER A 203 -14.62 7.87 8.49
N THR A 204 -14.83 7.33 7.29
CA THR A 204 -14.28 7.83 6.02
C THR A 204 -15.23 8.75 5.27
N ARG A 205 -16.44 8.97 5.80
CA ARG A 205 -17.46 9.82 5.17
C ARG A 205 -16.90 11.20 4.87
N GLY A 206 -17.03 11.61 3.61
CA GLY A 206 -16.61 12.94 3.16
C GLY A 206 -15.08 13.14 3.12
N ALA A 207 -14.28 12.11 3.36
CA ALA A 207 -12.83 12.22 3.42
C ALA A 207 -12.15 11.68 2.15
N VAL A 208 -10.93 12.15 1.91
CA VAL A 208 -9.96 11.44 1.07
C VAL A 208 -9.17 10.49 1.98
N VAL A 209 -9.26 9.19 1.71
CA VAL A 209 -8.71 8.14 2.57
C VAL A 209 -7.30 7.78 2.12
N VAL A 210 -6.34 7.91 3.04
CA VAL A 210 -4.98 7.42 2.87
C VAL A 210 -4.91 5.98 3.37
N VAL A 211 -4.43 5.06 2.54
CA VAL A 211 -4.34 3.63 2.87
C VAL A 211 -2.89 3.21 3.03
N ASN A 212 -2.47 2.87 4.25
CA ASN A 212 -1.13 2.34 4.53
C ASN A 212 -1.03 0.88 4.05
N ALA A 213 -0.05 0.59 3.19
CA ALA A 213 0.10 -0.67 2.47
C ALA A 213 0.78 -1.77 3.31
N VAL A 214 0.26 -2.06 4.50
CA VAL A 214 0.89 -2.95 5.49
C VAL A 214 1.12 -4.37 4.98
N ASN A 215 0.34 -4.85 4.02
CA ASN A 215 0.60 -6.14 3.36
C ASN A 215 1.91 -6.13 2.59
N THR A 216 2.19 -5.05 1.87
CA THR A 216 3.44 -4.88 1.14
C THR A 216 4.61 -4.75 2.10
N TYR A 217 4.43 -4.12 3.27
CA TYR A 217 5.51 -4.05 4.25
C TYR A 217 5.93 -5.44 4.68
N GLU A 218 4.95 -6.29 4.99
CA GLU A 218 5.18 -7.63 5.52
C GLU A 218 5.64 -8.61 4.45
N ALA A 219 5.16 -8.47 3.22
CA ALA A 219 5.61 -9.27 2.08
C ALA A 219 7.12 -9.12 1.78
N TYR A 220 7.65 -7.91 1.98
CA TYR A 220 9.08 -7.60 1.80
C TYR A 220 9.90 -7.69 3.10
N ASN A 221 9.27 -8.00 4.24
CA ASN A 221 9.95 -8.00 5.53
C ASN A 221 10.90 -9.21 5.66
N GLN A 222 12.21 -8.98 5.54
CA GLN A 222 13.25 -10.00 5.67
C GLN A 222 13.67 -10.28 7.14
N TRP A 223 13.03 -9.66 8.13
CA TRP A 223 13.39 -9.90 9.53
C TRP A 223 13.21 -11.39 9.89
N GLY A 224 14.25 -11.99 10.49
CA GLY A 224 14.28 -13.44 10.76
C GLY A 224 14.63 -14.31 9.55
N GLY A 225 15.08 -13.70 8.45
CA GLY A 225 15.74 -14.40 7.34
C GLY A 225 14.82 -14.86 6.20
N TYR A 226 13.52 -14.58 6.28
CA TYR A 226 12.55 -14.96 5.25
C TYR A 226 11.54 -13.85 4.96
N SER A 227 11.23 -13.67 3.68
CA SER A 227 10.14 -12.84 3.14
C SER A 227 9.44 -13.60 2.00
N LEU A 228 8.43 -12.99 1.37
CA LEU A 228 7.82 -13.56 0.16
C LEU A 228 8.72 -13.46 -1.09
N TYR A 229 9.95 -12.96 -0.97
CA TYR A 229 10.91 -12.84 -2.07
C TYR A 229 12.22 -13.60 -1.83
N SER A 230 12.63 -13.81 -0.60
CA SER A 230 13.94 -14.39 -0.30
C SER A 230 13.95 -15.17 1.01
N GLY A 231 14.63 -16.32 1.00
CA GLY A 231 15.10 -16.98 2.23
C GLY A 231 16.55 -16.57 2.59
N PRO A 232 17.19 -17.30 3.53
CA PRO A 232 18.51 -16.96 4.06
C PRO A 232 19.65 -16.96 3.02
N ASP A 233 19.50 -17.72 1.93
CA ASP A 233 20.44 -17.76 0.80
C ASP A 233 20.21 -16.63 -0.22
N ASN A 234 19.29 -15.69 0.08
CA ASN A 234 18.83 -14.63 -0.81
C ASN A 234 18.19 -15.12 -2.13
N SER A 235 17.70 -16.36 -2.17
CA SER A 235 17.06 -16.91 -3.36
C SER A 235 15.53 -16.87 -3.28
N PHE A 236 14.89 -16.71 -4.45
CA PHE A 236 13.44 -16.81 -4.56
C PHE A 236 12.92 -18.23 -4.28
N ALA A 237 13.75 -19.24 -4.53
CA ALA A 237 13.38 -20.64 -4.33
C ALA A 237 13.19 -20.99 -2.84
N SER A 238 13.97 -20.36 -1.96
CA SER A 238 13.94 -20.58 -0.51
C SER A 238 12.99 -19.64 0.25
N ARG A 239 12.24 -18.77 -0.46
CA ARG A 239 11.34 -17.76 0.12
C ARG A 239 10.30 -18.36 1.07
N ALA A 240 9.66 -17.52 1.87
CA ALA A 240 8.45 -17.89 2.59
C ALA A 240 7.23 -17.93 1.66
N HIS A 241 6.28 -18.80 1.99
CA HIS A 241 4.93 -18.76 1.41
C HIS A 241 3.91 -18.07 2.32
N ARG A 242 4.31 -17.78 3.56
CA ARG A 242 3.53 -17.04 4.56
C ARG A 242 4.44 -16.12 5.36
N VAL A 243 3.92 -14.96 5.73
CA VAL A 243 4.59 -13.97 6.57
C VAL A 243 3.64 -13.51 7.68
N SER A 244 4.17 -13.12 8.84
CA SER A 244 3.36 -12.83 10.05
C SER A 244 3.59 -11.39 10.50
N PHE A 245 2.51 -10.73 10.92
CA PHE A 245 2.61 -9.43 11.59
C PHE A 245 3.10 -9.53 13.05
N ASP A 246 3.27 -10.75 13.61
CA ASP A 246 3.77 -11.01 14.96
C ASP A 246 5.31 -11.13 15.01
N ARG A 247 5.97 -10.25 14.25
CA ARG A 247 7.43 -10.10 14.21
C ARG A 247 7.82 -8.65 13.90
N PRO A 248 9.04 -8.22 14.28
CA PRO A 248 9.55 -6.90 13.89
C PRO A 248 9.71 -6.74 12.38
N TYR A 249 9.75 -5.48 11.94
CA TYR A 249 10.17 -5.14 10.58
C TYR A 249 11.69 -4.98 10.48
N GLU A 250 12.25 -5.31 9.32
CA GLU A 250 13.67 -5.18 9.01
C GLU A 250 14.19 -3.72 8.99
N GLY A 251 15.52 -3.57 8.90
CA GLY A 251 16.17 -2.27 8.77
C GLY A 251 15.93 -1.36 9.99
N ASN A 252 15.37 -0.17 9.76
CA ASN A 252 15.01 0.76 10.83
C ASN A 252 13.66 0.45 11.49
N GLY A 253 12.94 -0.59 11.04
CA GLY A 253 11.62 -0.99 11.54
C GLY A 253 10.43 -0.32 10.84
N ALA A 254 10.65 0.63 9.92
CA ALA A 254 9.58 1.30 9.18
C ALA A 254 10.03 1.79 7.78
N LYS A 255 10.93 1.04 7.13
CA LYS A 255 11.57 1.43 5.86
C LYS A 255 10.54 1.81 4.79
N THR A 256 9.55 0.95 4.54
CA THR A 256 8.54 1.16 3.49
C THR A 256 7.66 2.37 3.77
N LEU A 257 7.20 2.55 5.03
CA LEU A 257 6.44 3.75 5.41
C LEU A 257 7.25 5.03 5.17
N VAL A 258 8.51 5.08 5.62
CA VAL A 258 9.36 6.27 5.50
C VAL A 258 9.67 6.60 4.03
N GLN A 259 9.88 5.59 3.19
CA GLN A 259 10.28 5.78 1.79
C GLN A 259 9.08 5.99 0.85
N SER A 260 8.05 5.16 0.97
CA SER A 260 6.98 5.05 -0.03
C SER A 260 5.66 5.71 0.38
N GLU A 261 5.57 6.28 1.58
CA GLU A 261 4.30 6.81 2.10
C GLU A 261 4.43 8.17 2.79
N LEU A 262 5.43 8.33 3.65
CA LEU A 262 5.63 9.53 4.46
C LEU A 262 5.64 10.84 3.65
N PRO A 263 6.30 10.94 2.47
CA PRO A 263 6.25 12.17 1.67
C PRO A 263 4.84 12.54 1.23
N LEU A 264 4.02 11.55 0.85
CA LEU A 264 2.64 11.76 0.43
C LEU A 264 1.72 12.05 1.62
N ILE A 265 1.91 11.41 2.77
CA ILE A 265 1.18 11.72 4.00
C ILE A 265 1.39 13.19 4.39
N GLN A 266 2.63 13.67 4.37
CA GLN A 266 2.95 15.06 4.71
C GLN A 266 2.34 16.04 3.71
N LEU A 267 2.41 15.75 2.41
CA LEU A 267 1.82 16.62 1.38
C LEU A 267 0.29 16.62 1.42
N ALA A 268 -0.33 15.45 1.63
CA ALA A 268 -1.78 15.33 1.76
C ALA A 268 -2.29 16.13 2.94
N GLU A 269 -1.61 16.08 4.09
CA GLU A 269 -1.99 16.85 5.27
C GLU A 269 -1.84 18.37 5.08
N GLN A 270 -0.86 18.81 4.27
CA GLN A 270 -0.70 20.21 3.90
C GLN A 270 -1.88 20.74 3.06
N SER A 271 -2.61 19.87 2.36
CA SER A 271 -3.68 20.29 1.45
C SER A 271 -4.88 20.94 2.15
N GLY A 272 -5.05 20.70 3.47
CA GLY A 272 -6.18 21.17 4.25
C GLY A 272 -7.48 20.37 4.05
N VAL A 273 -7.49 19.36 3.17
CA VAL A 273 -8.68 18.53 2.96
C VAL A 273 -8.95 17.62 4.17
N ARG A 274 -10.19 17.18 4.32
CA ARG A 274 -10.54 16.15 5.29
C ARG A 274 -9.90 14.82 4.86
N LEU A 275 -8.93 14.35 5.64
CA LEU A 275 -8.32 13.04 5.46
C LEU A 275 -8.90 12.02 6.43
N ALA A 276 -8.85 10.77 6.02
CA ALA A 276 -9.04 9.61 6.88
C ALA A 276 -7.91 8.60 6.62
N TYR A 277 -7.66 7.72 7.58
CA TYR A 277 -6.57 6.74 7.51
C TYR A 277 -7.10 5.34 7.73
N LEU A 278 -6.68 4.41 6.88
CA LEU A 278 -6.95 2.98 6.96
C LEU A 278 -5.68 2.20 6.60
N THR A 279 -5.68 0.90 6.84
CA THR A 279 -4.65 -0.04 6.36
C THR A 279 -5.23 -1.04 5.36
N SER A 280 -4.37 -1.81 4.69
CA SER A 280 -4.77 -2.96 3.88
C SER A 280 -5.68 -3.94 4.66
N VAL A 281 -5.39 -4.17 5.95
CA VAL A 281 -6.18 -5.06 6.82
C VAL A 281 -7.57 -4.49 7.09
N ASP A 282 -7.69 -3.17 7.29
CA ASP A 282 -8.99 -2.51 7.49
C ASP A 282 -9.90 -2.66 6.27
N LEU A 283 -9.35 -2.49 5.06
CA LEU A 283 -10.10 -2.68 3.80
C LEU A 283 -10.56 -4.13 3.60
N ALA A 284 -9.80 -5.10 4.10
CA ALA A 284 -10.14 -6.51 3.97
C ALA A 284 -11.20 -6.98 4.97
N THR A 285 -11.20 -6.39 6.17
CA THR A 285 -12.03 -6.83 7.29
C THR A 285 -13.35 -6.08 7.39
N ASP A 286 -13.42 -4.87 6.82
CA ASP A 286 -14.65 -4.07 6.76
C ASP A 286 -15.02 -3.73 5.30
N PRO A 287 -16.02 -4.43 4.70
CA PRO A 287 -16.47 -4.16 3.33
C PRO A 287 -17.16 -2.79 3.17
N SER A 288 -17.40 -2.07 4.26
CA SER A 288 -17.95 -0.72 4.30
C SER A 288 -16.91 0.35 4.66
N ALA A 289 -15.63 -0.02 4.78
CA ALA A 289 -14.57 0.89 5.24
C ALA A 289 -14.47 2.19 4.42
N LEU A 290 -14.82 2.16 3.13
CA LEU A 290 -14.82 3.31 2.22
C LEU A 290 -16.20 3.91 1.96
N ALA A 291 -17.23 3.53 2.74
CA ALA A 291 -18.60 3.99 2.53
C ALA A 291 -18.70 5.52 2.58
N SER A 292 -19.15 6.11 1.48
CA SER A 292 -19.27 7.57 1.32
C SER A 292 -17.95 8.34 1.44
N ALA A 293 -16.80 7.68 1.24
CA ALA A 293 -15.53 8.36 1.04
C ALA A 293 -15.56 9.18 -0.27
N ARG A 294 -14.90 10.34 -0.25
CA ARG A 294 -14.73 11.19 -1.44
C ARG A 294 -13.62 10.66 -2.35
N GLY A 295 -12.61 10.05 -1.74
CA GLY A 295 -11.50 9.46 -2.47
C GLY A 295 -10.77 8.39 -1.66
N MET A 296 -10.04 7.51 -2.33
CA MET A 296 -9.01 6.64 -1.77
C MET A 296 -7.68 6.90 -2.48
N VAL A 297 -6.59 6.98 -1.73
CA VAL A 297 -5.24 7.08 -2.25
C VAL A 297 -4.44 5.83 -1.85
N SER A 298 -4.08 5.04 -2.86
CA SER A 298 -3.02 4.03 -2.80
C SER A 298 -1.67 4.73 -2.94
N LEU A 299 -0.76 4.42 -2.03
CA LEU A 299 0.52 5.13 -1.85
C LEU A 299 1.59 4.63 -2.84
N GLY A 300 2.87 4.88 -2.56
CA GLY A 300 3.96 4.69 -3.54
C GLY A 300 4.20 3.25 -3.99
N HIS A 301 3.80 2.25 -3.21
CA HIS A 301 3.89 0.83 -3.59
C HIS A 301 2.90 -0.04 -2.78
N ASP A 302 1.80 -0.45 -3.40
CA ASP A 302 0.71 -1.21 -2.77
C ASP A 302 0.41 -2.51 -3.56
N GLU A 303 1.40 -3.41 -3.58
CA GLU A 303 1.47 -4.57 -4.46
C GLU A 303 0.57 -5.74 -4.04
N TYR A 304 0.29 -5.90 -2.74
CA TYR A 304 -0.30 -7.12 -2.15
C TYR A 304 -1.75 -6.94 -1.69
N TRP A 305 -2.70 -7.45 -2.48
CA TRP A 305 -4.13 -7.24 -2.27
C TRP A 305 -4.89 -8.54 -2.06
N THR A 306 -5.79 -8.55 -1.09
CA THR A 306 -6.75 -9.65 -0.93
C THR A 306 -7.99 -9.47 -1.80
N VAL A 307 -8.72 -10.57 -2.01
CA VAL A 307 -10.01 -10.53 -2.72
C VAL A 307 -11.00 -9.58 -2.05
N ALA A 308 -11.06 -9.60 -0.72
CA ALA A 308 -11.94 -8.73 0.06
C ALA A 308 -11.57 -7.24 -0.09
N MET A 309 -10.27 -6.91 -0.01
CA MET A 309 -9.80 -5.53 -0.23
C MET A 309 -10.23 -5.01 -1.59
N ARG A 310 -9.95 -5.78 -2.65
CA ARG A 310 -10.29 -5.35 -4.01
C ARG A 310 -11.79 -5.20 -4.19
N ALA A 311 -12.60 -6.09 -3.60
CA ALA A 311 -14.05 -5.99 -3.63
C ALA A 311 -14.55 -4.72 -2.92
N ALA A 312 -14.03 -4.39 -1.73
CA ALA A 312 -14.39 -3.18 -1.00
C ALA A 312 -14.06 -1.89 -1.78
N VAL A 313 -12.87 -1.84 -2.40
CA VAL A 313 -12.42 -0.70 -3.21
C VAL A 313 -13.23 -0.58 -4.50
N THR A 314 -13.49 -1.69 -5.19
CA THR A 314 -14.31 -1.71 -6.42
C THR A 314 -15.74 -1.25 -6.11
N LYS A 315 -16.34 -1.76 -5.02
CA LYS A 315 -17.66 -1.32 -4.55
C LYS A 315 -17.70 0.16 -4.23
N ALA A 316 -16.66 0.71 -3.61
CA ALA A 316 -16.57 2.15 -3.32
C ALA A 316 -16.49 2.99 -4.60
N ARG A 317 -15.66 2.58 -5.58
CA ARG A 317 -15.62 3.20 -6.92
C ARG A 317 -17.00 3.19 -7.55
N ASP A 318 -17.67 2.05 -7.55
CA ASP A 318 -18.98 1.88 -8.17
C ASP A 318 -20.10 2.63 -7.39
N ALA A 319 -19.80 3.15 -6.19
CA ALA A 319 -20.65 4.04 -5.40
C ALA A 319 -20.21 5.53 -5.46
N GLY A 320 -19.23 5.88 -6.29
CA GLY A 320 -18.82 7.27 -6.54
C GLY A 320 -17.58 7.74 -5.78
N THR A 321 -16.87 6.86 -5.05
CA THR A 321 -15.58 7.19 -4.44
C THR A 321 -14.48 7.21 -5.49
N ASN A 322 -13.76 8.32 -5.62
CA ASN A 322 -12.63 8.40 -6.55
C ASN A 322 -11.46 7.52 -6.08
N LEU A 323 -10.66 6.99 -7.01
CA LEU A 323 -9.46 6.22 -6.69
C LEU A 323 -8.22 6.90 -7.26
N ALA A 324 -7.14 6.91 -6.50
CA ALA A 324 -5.83 7.39 -6.92
C ALA A 324 -4.77 6.34 -6.59
N PHE A 325 -4.02 5.90 -7.60
CA PHE A 325 -2.84 5.06 -7.44
C PHE A 325 -1.61 5.92 -7.72
N LEU A 326 -0.87 6.27 -6.67
CA LEU A 326 0.29 7.18 -6.76
C LEU A 326 1.63 6.43 -6.74
N GLY A 327 1.61 5.18 -7.16
CA GLY A 327 2.78 4.32 -7.31
C GLY A 327 2.78 3.61 -8.66
N ALA A 328 3.41 2.44 -8.69
CA ALA A 328 3.25 1.44 -9.74
C ALA A 328 3.13 0.06 -9.09
N ASN A 329 2.83 -0.96 -9.89
CA ASN A 329 2.72 -2.34 -9.45
C ASN A 329 1.63 -2.54 -8.37
N ALA A 330 0.60 -1.71 -8.39
CA ALA A 330 -0.52 -1.84 -7.48
C ALA A 330 -1.41 -3.03 -7.87
N VAL A 331 -1.96 -3.73 -6.88
CA VAL A 331 -2.90 -4.85 -7.12
C VAL A 331 -2.26 -5.98 -7.94
N TYR A 332 -0.95 -6.22 -7.82
CA TYR A 332 -0.25 -7.21 -8.64
C TYR A 332 -0.36 -8.63 -8.07
N TRP A 333 -0.10 -8.80 -6.77
CA TRP A 333 -0.23 -10.09 -6.09
C TRP A 333 -1.57 -10.22 -5.39
N ARG A 334 -2.28 -11.30 -5.72
CA ARG A 334 -3.42 -11.80 -4.96
C ARG A 334 -2.91 -12.58 -3.75
N VAL A 335 -3.31 -12.13 -2.57
CA VAL A 335 -2.98 -12.73 -1.27
C VAL A 335 -4.23 -13.03 -0.45
N ARG A 336 -4.07 -13.76 0.64
CA ARG A 336 -5.15 -14.01 1.62
C ARG A 336 -4.62 -13.88 3.05
N TYR A 337 -5.55 -13.67 3.97
CA TYR A 337 -5.24 -13.72 5.40
C TYR A 337 -5.57 -15.08 6.00
N GLU A 338 -4.77 -15.48 6.97
CA GLU A 338 -5.03 -16.55 7.94
C GLU A 338 -4.88 -15.96 9.36
N ASP A 339 -5.24 -16.74 10.38
CA ASP A 339 -5.04 -16.41 11.80
C ASP A 339 -5.58 -15.01 12.20
N GLY A 340 -6.86 -14.77 11.90
CA GLY A 340 -7.52 -13.50 12.24
C GLY A 340 -6.92 -12.26 11.58
N GLY A 341 -6.18 -12.40 10.47
CA GLY A 341 -5.49 -11.28 9.81
C GLY A 341 -4.06 -11.06 10.26
N ARG A 342 -3.51 -11.93 11.14
CA ARG A 342 -2.12 -11.86 11.61
C ARG A 342 -1.12 -12.55 10.69
N VAL A 343 -1.58 -13.45 9.82
CA VAL A 343 -0.74 -14.13 8.82
C VAL A 343 -1.19 -13.75 7.41
N LEU A 344 -0.25 -13.29 6.59
CA LEU A 344 -0.45 -13.02 5.17
C LEU A 344 0.13 -14.18 4.35
N VAL A 345 -0.70 -14.80 3.53
CA VAL A 345 -0.32 -15.94 2.68
C VAL A 345 -0.10 -15.46 1.25
N GLY A 346 1.00 -15.89 0.64
CA GLY A 346 1.36 -15.56 -0.72
C GLY A 346 2.36 -16.55 -1.30
N TYR A 347 1.86 -17.59 -1.98
CA TYR A 347 2.72 -18.57 -2.65
C TYR A 347 3.39 -18.01 -3.91
N LYS A 348 2.82 -16.96 -4.51
CA LYS A 348 3.26 -16.33 -5.78
C LYS A 348 3.26 -17.28 -6.99
N ASP A 349 2.74 -18.48 -6.81
CA ASP A 349 2.54 -19.52 -7.80
C ASP A 349 1.30 -20.33 -7.37
N ALA A 350 0.29 -20.36 -8.25
CA ALA A 350 -0.97 -21.04 -7.98
C ALA A 350 -0.82 -22.57 -7.82
N THR A 351 0.24 -23.16 -8.39
CA THR A 351 0.48 -24.62 -8.33
C THR A 351 0.97 -25.08 -6.97
N LEU A 352 1.63 -24.18 -6.23
CA LEU A 352 2.16 -24.40 -4.89
C LEU A 352 1.10 -24.17 -3.79
N ASP A 353 0.08 -23.37 -4.07
CA ASP A 353 -0.97 -23.05 -3.11
C ASP A 353 -1.91 -24.24 -2.87
N PRO A 354 -2.07 -24.75 -1.62
CA PRO A 354 -2.96 -25.86 -1.31
C PRO A 354 -4.43 -25.62 -1.65
N LEU A 355 -4.90 -24.36 -1.65
CA LEU A 355 -6.31 -24.07 -1.89
C LEU A 355 -6.77 -24.24 -3.34
N ARG A 356 -5.85 -24.30 -4.30
CA ARG A 356 -6.00 -24.55 -5.77
C ARG A 356 -7.39 -24.27 -6.39
N ASN A 357 -7.40 -23.51 -7.48
CA ASN A 357 -8.63 -23.24 -8.26
C ASN A 357 -9.72 -22.48 -7.51
N ARG A 358 -9.37 -21.77 -6.43
CA ARG A 358 -10.28 -20.88 -5.71
C ARG A 358 -10.07 -19.41 -6.10
N PRO A 359 -11.08 -18.53 -5.97
CA PRO A 359 -10.93 -17.10 -6.23
C PRO A 359 -9.84 -16.40 -5.41
N ASP A 360 -9.50 -16.96 -4.25
CA ASP A 360 -8.45 -16.50 -3.33
C ASP A 360 -7.17 -17.35 -3.35
N THR A 361 -7.00 -18.22 -4.35
CA THR A 361 -5.69 -18.84 -4.64
C THR A 361 -4.65 -17.75 -4.89
N THR A 362 -3.54 -17.80 -4.16
CA THR A 362 -2.52 -16.75 -4.22
C THR A 362 -1.70 -16.89 -5.50
N ALA A 363 -1.67 -15.84 -6.30
CA ALA A 363 -1.02 -15.77 -7.60
C ALA A 363 -0.97 -14.31 -8.04
N LYS A 364 -0.53 -14.03 -9.27
CA LYS A 364 -0.79 -12.71 -9.86
C LYS A 364 -2.30 -12.52 -10.05
N TRP A 365 -2.77 -11.29 -9.91
CA TRP A 365 -4.18 -10.96 -10.16
C TRP A 365 -4.61 -11.23 -11.60
N ARG A 366 -3.72 -11.05 -12.58
CA ARG A 366 -3.97 -11.35 -14.00
C ARG A 366 -3.89 -12.82 -14.40
N SER A 367 -3.50 -13.71 -13.49
CA SER A 367 -3.28 -15.13 -13.80
C SER A 367 -4.41 -16.02 -13.28
N LYS A 368 -4.53 -17.21 -13.89
CA LYS A 368 -5.31 -18.35 -13.35
C LYS A 368 -5.04 -18.55 -11.85
N PRO A 369 -6.03 -19.08 -11.10
CA PRO A 369 -7.28 -19.68 -11.59
C PRO A 369 -8.46 -18.72 -11.82
N ASP A 370 -8.37 -17.49 -11.31
CA ASP A 370 -9.42 -16.49 -11.42
C ASP A 370 -8.79 -15.16 -11.91
N PRO A 371 -8.51 -15.04 -13.22
CA PRO A 371 -7.81 -13.91 -13.79
C PRO A 371 -8.70 -12.66 -13.75
N ARG A 372 -8.33 -11.71 -12.88
CA ARG A 372 -8.90 -10.37 -12.79
C ARG A 372 -7.74 -9.39 -12.92
N PRO A 373 -7.28 -9.05 -14.13
CA PRO A 373 -6.10 -8.20 -14.31
C PRO A 373 -6.30 -6.80 -13.69
N GLU A 374 -5.19 -6.18 -13.36
CA GLU A 374 -5.05 -4.92 -12.62
C GLU A 374 -5.75 -3.77 -13.35
N ASN A 375 -5.64 -3.74 -14.68
CA ASN A 375 -6.21 -2.73 -15.57
C ASN A 375 -7.72 -2.55 -15.42
N SER A 376 -8.45 -3.60 -15.02
CA SER A 376 -9.90 -3.50 -14.76
C SER A 376 -10.27 -2.66 -13.53
N LEU A 377 -9.29 -2.32 -12.69
CA LEU A 377 -9.43 -1.39 -11.58
C LEU A 377 -8.53 -0.17 -11.74
N THR A 378 -7.24 -0.35 -12.01
CA THR A 378 -6.26 0.74 -12.06
C THR A 378 -6.22 1.47 -13.41
N GLY A 379 -6.68 0.81 -14.48
CA GLY A 379 -6.57 1.28 -15.87
C GLY A 379 -5.31 0.81 -16.59
N MET A 380 -4.33 0.27 -15.87
CA MET A 380 -3.03 -0.17 -16.42
C MET A 380 -2.59 -1.53 -15.90
N LEU A 381 -1.57 -2.10 -16.54
CA LEU A 381 -0.88 -3.29 -16.06
C LEU A 381 0.51 -2.91 -15.58
N TYR A 382 1.01 -3.58 -14.54
CA TYR A 382 2.45 -3.61 -14.26
C TYR A 382 3.22 -4.00 -15.53
N GLU A 383 4.20 -3.16 -15.87
CA GLU A 383 5.02 -3.31 -17.05
C GLU A 383 6.37 -3.91 -16.69
N CYS A 384 7.18 -3.23 -15.88
CA CYS A 384 8.54 -3.70 -15.65
C CYS A 384 9.26 -3.13 -14.42
N PHE A 385 10.39 -3.80 -14.12
CA PHE A 385 11.43 -3.42 -13.18
C PHE A 385 12.78 -3.98 -13.68
N PRO A 386 13.93 -3.29 -13.46
CA PRO A 386 14.04 -1.90 -13.04
C PRO A 386 13.82 -0.95 -14.22
N ALA A 387 12.91 0.00 -14.07
CA ALA A 387 12.62 1.06 -15.02
C ALA A 387 13.36 2.36 -14.69
N VAL A 388 13.83 3.03 -15.74
CA VAL A 388 14.36 4.40 -15.67
C VAL A 388 13.82 5.21 -16.86
N GLY A 389 13.23 6.37 -16.56
CA GLY A 389 12.81 7.33 -17.57
C GLY A 389 12.44 8.70 -17.00
N SER A 390 11.90 9.55 -17.86
CA SER A 390 11.36 10.86 -17.50
C SER A 390 9.84 10.83 -17.60
N PHE A 391 9.15 11.48 -16.67
CA PHE A 391 7.71 11.70 -16.82
C PHE A 391 7.48 12.67 -17.97
N THR A 392 6.75 12.24 -19.01
CA THR A 392 6.58 13.01 -20.26
C THR A 392 5.10 13.34 -20.46
N VAL A 393 4.78 14.62 -20.35
CA VAL A 393 3.41 15.13 -20.47
C VAL A 393 2.89 14.93 -21.90
N ARG A 394 1.75 14.24 -22.02
CA ARG A 394 1.10 13.98 -23.31
C ARG A 394 -0.07 14.93 -23.54
N ASP A 395 -0.94 15.06 -22.55
CA ASP A 395 -2.10 15.96 -22.58
C ASP A 395 -1.91 17.10 -21.57
N PRO A 396 -1.38 18.27 -21.98
CA PRO A 396 -1.18 19.39 -21.08
C PRO A 396 -2.49 20.03 -20.59
N SER A 397 -3.63 19.72 -21.23
CA SER A 397 -4.94 20.25 -20.82
C SER A 397 -5.56 19.50 -19.64
N PHE A 398 -4.97 18.37 -19.25
CA PHE A 398 -5.44 17.58 -18.13
C PHE A 398 -5.47 18.39 -16.84
N PHE A 399 -6.62 18.36 -16.16
CA PHE A 399 -6.95 19.30 -15.06
C PHE A 399 -5.94 19.29 -13.90
N LEU A 400 -5.24 18.17 -13.67
CA LEU A 400 -4.23 18.09 -12.60
C LEU A 400 -2.95 18.88 -12.91
N TYR A 401 -2.70 19.23 -14.17
CA TYR A 401 -1.54 20.05 -14.57
C TYR A 401 -1.78 21.56 -14.41
N ALA A 402 -2.96 21.98 -13.93
CA ALA A 402 -3.23 23.38 -13.62
C ALA A 402 -2.17 24.00 -12.70
N GLY A 403 -1.60 25.14 -13.10
CA GLY A 403 -0.57 25.85 -12.34
C GLY A 403 0.84 25.25 -12.39
N THR A 404 1.06 24.18 -13.16
CA THR A 404 2.39 23.56 -13.31
C THR A 404 3.26 24.21 -14.39
N GLY A 405 2.64 24.89 -15.35
CA GLY A 405 3.31 25.39 -16.56
C GLY A 405 3.69 24.29 -17.57
N ALA A 406 3.21 23.05 -17.38
CA ALA A 406 3.51 21.95 -18.29
C ALA A 406 2.91 22.18 -19.68
N ALA A 407 3.73 21.96 -20.70
CA ALA A 407 3.34 21.88 -22.11
C ALA A 407 3.42 20.44 -22.63
N LYS A 408 2.79 20.16 -23.78
CA LYS A 408 2.92 18.87 -24.47
C LYS A 408 4.41 18.57 -24.72
N GLY A 409 4.86 17.37 -24.33
CA GLY A 409 6.25 16.95 -24.43
C GLY A 409 7.15 17.43 -23.29
N SER A 410 6.63 18.16 -22.29
CA SER A 410 7.42 18.52 -21.11
C SER A 410 7.90 17.27 -20.40
N THR A 411 9.21 17.22 -20.12
CA THR A 411 9.85 16.10 -19.43
C THR A 411 10.29 16.49 -18.01
N TYR A 412 10.12 15.55 -17.10
CA TYR A 412 10.48 15.64 -15.68
C TYR A 412 11.29 14.39 -15.29
N PRO A 413 12.63 14.46 -15.39
CA PRO A 413 13.52 13.34 -15.10
C PRO A 413 13.34 12.80 -13.67
N GLY A 414 13.53 11.50 -13.49
CA GLY A 414 13.47 10.88 -12.17
C GLY A 414 12.07 10.67 -11.61
N LEU A 415 11.01 11.22 -12.22
CA LEU A 415 9.64 10.96 -11.80
C LEU A 415 9.08 9.62 -12.31
N THR A 416 9.74 8.98 -13.28
CA THR A 416 9.36 7.67 -13.85
C THR A 416 10.41 6.61 -13.54
N ALA A 417 10.19 5.84 -12.48
CA ALA A 417 11.05 4.77 -11.96
C ALA A 417 10.31 4.13 -10.75
N THR A 418 10.87 3.21 -9.97
CA THR A 418 11.78 2.12 -10.37
C THR A 418 10.98 0.95 -10.95
N GLU A 419 9.69 0.90 -10.62
CA GLU A 419 8.68 0.06 -11.26
C GLU A 419 7.71 0.98 -11.98
N VAL A 420 7.17 0.52 -13.10
CA VAL A 420 6.26 1.30 -13.94
C VAL A 420 5.09 0.45 -14.43
N ASP A 421 3.97 1.12 -14.67
CA ASP A 421 2.78 0.54 -15.25
C ASP A 421 2.52 1.13 -16.65
N ARG A 422 1.85 0.36 -17.51
CA ARG A 422 1.57 0.72 -18.90
C ARG A 422 0.12 0.41 -19.27
N ALA A 423 -0.48 1.27 -20.08
CA ALA A 423 -1.81 1.07 -20.63
C ALA A 423 -1.76 0.12 -21.84
N TYR A 424 -2.68 -0.85 -21.86
CA TYR A 424 -2.80 -1.85 -22.92
C TYR A 424 -4.23 -1.90 -23.47
N PRO A 425 -4.44 -1.94 -24.80
CA PRO A 425 -5.78 -2.08 -25.40
C PRO A 425 -6.24 -3.54 -25.38
N ILE A 426 -6.48 -4.06 -24.18
CA ILE A 426 -6.90 -5.44 -23.91
C ILE A 426 -8.20 -5.48 -23.11
N THR A 427 -8.80 -6.66 -22.98
CA THR A 427 -9.99 -6.87 -22.14
C THR A 427 -9.76 -6.37 -20.71
N GLY A 428 -10.76 -5.69 -20.16
CA GLY A 428 -10.72 -5.09 -18.83
C GLY A 428 -10.25 -3.63 -18.83
N THR A 429 -9.54 -3.16 -19.87
CA THR A 429 -9.14 -1.76 -19.96
C THR A 429 -10.38 -0.87 -20.15
N PRO A 430 -10.58 0.17 -19.31
CA PRO A 430 -11.72 1.07 -19.43
C PRO A 430 -11.80 1.72 -20.83
N PRO A 431 -12.98 1.74 -21.48
CA PRO A 431 -13.10 2.25 -22.84
C PRO A 431 -12.85 3.76 -22.96
N ASN A 432 -13.04 4.51 -21.87
CA ASN A 432 -12.78 5.94 -21.76
C ASN A 432 -11.43 6.26 -21.10
N LEU A 433 -10.45 5.32 -21.11
CA LEU A 433 -9.12 5.55 -20.56
C LEU A 433 -8.39 6.65 -21.35
N GLN A 434 -8.09 7.75 -20.64
CA GLN A 434 -7.29 8.87 -21.08
C GLN A 434 -5.83 8.64 -20.64
N VAL A 435 -4.88 8.82 -21.55
CA VAL A 435 -3.44 8.73 -21.27
C VAL A 435 -2.86 10.14 -21.21
N VAL A 436 -2.63 10.63 -20.00
CA VAL A 436 -2.26 12.03 -19.72
C VAL A 436 -0.73 12.25 -19.71
N ALA A 437 0.03 11.16 -19.54
CA ALA A 437 1.46 11.11 -19.75
C ALA A 437 1.84 9.80 -20.44
N HIS A 438 2.82 9.86 -21.33
CA HIS A 438 3.33 8.71 -22.08
C HIS A 438 4.85 8.81 -22.14
N SER A 439 5.51 8.03 -21.30
CA SER A 439 6.93 8.15 -20.97
C SER A 439 7.73 7.01 -21.56
N PRO A 440 8.68 7.28 -22.48
CA PRO A 440 9.67 6.27 -22.86
C PRO A 440 10.49 5.86 -21.63
N VAL A 441 10.65 4.55 -21.44
CA VAL A 441 11.44 3.99 -20.33
C VAL A 441 12.35 2.88 -20.84
N SER A 442 13.51 2.76 -20.19
CA SER A 442 14.36 1.59 -20.32
C SER A 442 14.11 0.67 -19.12
N CYS A 443 13.81 -0.60 -19.39
CA CYS A 443 13.65 -1.66 -18.40
C CYS A 443 14.90 -2.55 -18.41
N GLY A 444 15.81 -2.35 -17.47
CA GLY A 444 17.13 -2.96 -17.56
C GLY A 444 17.92 -2.52 -18.82
N PRO A 445 18.88 -3.33 -19.30
CA PRO A 445 19.82 -2.90 -20.33
C PRO A 445 19.30 -2.95 -21.76
N SER A 446 18.27 -3.75 -22.05
CA SER A 446 17.89 -4.11 -23.43
C SER A 446 16.43 -3.91 -23.79
N ILE A 447 15.56 -3.68 -22.80
CA ILE A 447 14.12 -3.53 -23.04
C ILE A 447 13.79 -2.04 -23.05
N HIS A 448 13.20 -1.59 -24.15
CA HIS A 448 12.62 -0.25 -24.26
C HIS A 448 11.10 -0.37 -24.40
N THR A 449 10.40 0.34 -23.54
CA THR A 449 8.93 0.32 -23.46
C THR A 449 8.43 1.68 -22.98
N PHE A 450 7.22 1.74 -22.47
CA PHE A 450 6.61 2.94 -21.95
C PHE A 450 6.06 2.75 -20.53
N SER A 451 6.03 3.86 -19.80
CA SER A 451 5.23 4.06 -18.61
C SER A 451 4.14 5.08 -18.94
N ASP A 452 2.92 4.87 -18.47
CA ASP A 452 1.81 5.78 -18.69
C ASP A 452 1.31 6.36 -17.37
N ALA A 453 0.74 7.57 -17.42
CA ALA A 453 -0.18 8.03 -16.40
C ALA A 453 -1.57 8.15 -17.01
N THR A 454 -2.58 7.62 -16.34
CA THR A 454 -3.91 7.43 -16.92
C THR A 454 -5.04 7.91 -16.03
N TYR A 455 -6.16 8.21 -16.67
CA TYR A 455 -7.39 8.62 -16.01
C TYR A 455 -8.61 8.01 -16.71
N TYR A 456 -9.54 7.43 -15.96
CA TYR A 456 -10.85 7.05 -16.48
C TYR A 456 -11.96 7.45 -15.50
N THR A 457 -13.21 7.43 -15.98
CA THR A 457 -14.39 7.67 -15.14
C THR A 457 -15.34 6.49 -15.19
N ALA A 458 -15.77 6.00 -14.03
CA ALA A 458 -16.72 4.91 -13.89
C ALA A 458 -18.18 5.39 -14.05
N PRO A 459 -19.16 4.50 -14.31
CA PRO A 459 -20.58 4.88 -14.43
C PRO A 459 -21.15 5.63 -13.22
N SER A 460 -20.59 5.40 -12.03
CA SER A 460 -20.93 6.11 -10.78
C SER A 460 -20.50 7.59 -10.76
N GLY A 461 -19.69 8.01 -11.73
CA GLY A 461 -19.02 9.30 -11.78
C GLY A 461 -17.69 9.35 -11.02
N ALA A 462 -17.27 8.26 -10.36
CA ALA A 462 -15.94 8.18 -9.76
C ALA A 462 -14.86 8.31 -10.83
N GLY A 463 -13.87 9.18 -10.59
CA GLY A 463 -12.64 9.20 -11.37
C GLY A 463 -11.60 8.25 -10.78
N VAL A 464 -10.86 7.58 -11.63
CA VAL A 464 -9.73 6.74 -11.26
C VAL A 464 -8.50 7.26 -11.97
N PHE A 465 -7.51 7.69 -11.20
CA PHE A 465 -6.23 8.19 -11.68
C PHE A 465 -5.11 7.24 -11.23
N ASP A 466 -4.21 6.89 -12.14
CA ASP A 466 -3.04 6.08 -11.85
C ASP A 466 -1.80 6.72 -12.49
N ILE A 467 -0.77 6.97 -11.67
CA ILE A 467 0.46 7.65 -12.09
C ILE A 467 1.46 6.71 -12.78
N GLY A 468 1.33 5.40 -12.58
CA GLY A 468 2.15 4.37 -13.21
C GLY A 468 3.65 4.44 -12.92
N SER A 469 4.05 5.00 -11.78
CA SER A 469 5.46 5.15 -11.37
C SER A 469 5.64 5.04 -9.86
N MET A 470 6.42 4.04 -9.42
CA MET A 470 6.72 3.82 -7.99
C MET A 470 7.51 4.98 -7.35
N ASN A 471 8.33 5.69 -8.13
CA ASN A 471 9.20 6.77 -7.65
C ASN A 471 8.46 8.10 -7.52
N TRP A 472 7.18 8.18 -7.89
CA TRP A 472 6.38 9.38 -7.73
C TRP A 472 6.32 9.83 -6.27
N VAL A 473 5.88 8.97 -5.34
CA VAL A 473 5.80 9.33 -3.91
C VAL A 473 7.16 9.63 -3.28
N PRO A 474 8.20 8.80 -3.44
CA PRO A 474 9.55 9.13 -2.95
C PRO A 474 10.06 10.50 -3.43
N SER A 475 9.76 10.88 -4.68
CA SER A 475 10.17 12.18 -5.23
C SER A 475 9.55 13.38 -4.52
N LEU A 476 8.38 13.21 -3.89
CA LEU A 476 7.72 14.26 -3.12
C LEU A 476 8.51 14.69 -1.88
N HIS A 477 9.54 13.94 -1.47
CA HIS A 477 10.38 14.31 -0.34
C HIS A 477 11.21 15.58 -0.62
N GLY A 478 11.79 15.67 -1.82
CA GLY A 478 12.67 16.77 -2.19
C GLY A 478 13.67 16.39 -3.29
N PRO A 479 14.51 17.35 -3.70
CA PRO A 479 15.52 17.14 -4.74
C PRO A 479 16.46 15.97 -4.39
N ASN A 480 16.85 15.21 -5.41
CA ASN A 480 17.75 14.07 -5.27
C ASN A 480 18.57 13.87 -6.56
N SER A 481 19.85 14.20 -6.48
CA SER A 481 20.78 14.14 -7.62
C SER A 481 20.97 12.72 -8.17
N LYS A 482 20.81 11.67 -7.34
CA LYS A 482 20.92 10.27 -7.79
C LYS A 482 19.85 9.88 -8.81
N HIS A 483 18.72 10.59 -8.81
CA HIS A 483 17.61 10.36 -9.72
C HIS A 483 17.38 11.55 -10.67
N ALA A 484 18.35 12.48 -10.77
CA ALA A 484 18.18 13.73 -11.53
C ALA A 484 16.94 14.56 -11.13
N LEU A 485 16.47 14.41 -9.89
CA LEU A 485 15.33 15.17 -9.36
C LEU A 485 15.81 16.55 -8.88
N THR A 486 15.35 17.61 -9.51
CA THR A 486 15.60 18.99 -9.07
C THR A 486 14.36 19.57 -8.39
N THR A 487 14.43 20.82 -7.91
CA THR A 487 13.25 21.54 -7.40
C THR A 487 12.11 21.62 -8.42
N ARG A 488 12.41 21.64 -9.73
CA ARG A 488 11.40 21.71 -10.79
C ARG A 488 10.53 20.45 -10.82
N GLU A 489 11.15 19.28 -10.84
CA GLU A 489 10.44 17.99 -10.86
C GLU A 489 9.64 17.76 -9.59
N VAL A 490 10.23 18.10 -8.43
CA VAL A 490 9.55 18.02 -7.13
C VAL A 490 8.34 18.95 -7.07
N THR A 491 8.48 20.19 -7.57
CA THR A 491 7.37 21.15 -7.60
C THR A 491 6.25 20.68 -8.52
N PHE A 492 6.58 20.16 -9.70
CA PHE A 492 5.60 19.56 -10.60
C PHE A 492 4.83 18.43 -9.91
N ALA A 493 5.54 17.44 -9.34
CA ALA A 493 4.91 16.29 -8.70
C ALA A 493 4.04 16.69 -7.49
N ARG A 494 4.51 17.64 -6.67
CA ARG A 494 3.75 18.17 -5.53
C ARG A 494 2.48 18.91 -5.98
N THR A 495 2.56 19.76 -7.00
CA THR A 495 1.40 20.49 -7.52
C THR A 495 0.33 19.55 -8.08
N VAL A 496 0.73 18.58 -8.92
CA VAL A 496 -0.19 17.57 -9.47
C VAL A 496 -0.88 16.77 -8.37
N THR A 497 -0.10 16.34 -7.36
CA THR A 497 -0.64 15.57 -6.22
C THR A 497 -1.61 16.39 -5.37
N LEU A 498 -1.31 17.68 -5.11
CA LEU A 498 -2.20 18.57 -4.37
C LEU A 498 -3.49 18.87 -5.15
N ASN A 499 -3.40 19.07 -6.47
CA ASN A 499 -4.56 19.26 -7.33
C ASN A 499 -5.48 18.03 -7.28
N LEU A 500 -4.90 16.82 -7.30
CA LEU A 500 -5.66 15.57 -7.22
C LEU A 500 -6.41 15.45 -5.90
N ILE A 501 -5.71 15.61 -4.78
CA ILE A 501 -6.29 15.47 -3.44
C ILE A 501 -7.42 16.49 -3.24
N ARG A 502 -7.22 17.74 -3.67
CA ARG A 502 -8.25 18.78 -3.62
C ARG A 502 -9.44 18.44 -4.52
N ALA A 503 -9.22 18.04 -5.75
CA ALA A 503 -10.29 17.69 -6.69
C ALA A 503 -11.12 16.51 -6.15
N MET A 504 -10.47 15.43 -5.68
CA MET A 504 -11.16 14.26 -5.11
C MET A 504 -12.05 14.64 -3.92
N SER A 505 -11.61 15.59 -3.08
CA SER A 505 -12.36 16.02 -1.90
C SER A 505 -13.74 16.62 -2.23
N THR A 506 -13.96 17.09 -3.45
CA THR A 506 -15.23 17.72 -3.87
C THR A 506 -16.32 16.70 -4.23
N GLY A 507 -15.98 15.42 -4.40
CA GLY A 507 -16.90 14.37 -4.84
C GLY A 507 -16.46 13.69 -6.13
N PRO A 508 -17.35 12.92 -6.77
CA PRO A 508 -17.01 12.16 -7.97
C PRO A 508 -16.46 13.09 -9.06
N LEU A 509 -15.22 12.81 -9.51
CA LEU A 509 -14.46 13.69 -10.40
C LEU A 509 -15.13 13.88 -11.76
N ALA A 510 -15.90 12.90 -12.25
CA ALA A 510 -16.56 13.00 -13.55
C ALA A 510 -17.59 14.13 -13.64
N ARG A 511 -18.05 14.68 -12.50
CA ARG A 511 -19.00 15.81 -12.47
C ARG A 511 -18.42 17.08 -13.08
N THR A 512 -17.12 17.30 -12.92
CA THR A 512 -16.41 18.48 -13.44
C THR A 512 -15.30 18.11 -14.41
N HIS A 513 -14.79 16.88 -14.34
CA HIS A 513 -13.67 16.38 -15.13
C HIS A 513 -13.99 14.98 -15.69
N PRO A 514 -14.98 14.84 -16.59
CA PRO A 514 -15.24 13.57 -17.26
C PRO A 514 -14.01 13.13 -18.08
N ALA A 515 -13.67 11.84 -18.03
CA ALA A 515 -12.53 11.33 -18.78
C ALA A 515 -12.78 11.34 -20.29
N GLN A 516 -11.75 11.67 -21.07
CA GLN A 516 -11.80 11.67 -22.53
C GLN A 516 -10.88 10.56 -23.06
N GLY A 517 -11.47 9.40 -23.38
CA GLY A 517 -10.70 8.23 -23.79
C GLY A 517 -9.92 8.46 -25.07
N ASP A 518 -8.60 8.27 -25.01
CA ASP A 518 -7.69 8.54 -26.13
C ASP A 518 -6.64 7.44 -26.35
N LEU A 519 -6.65 6.35 -25.56
CA LEU A 519 -5.68 5.24 -25.67
C LEU A 519 -5.47 4.75 -27.11
N ARG A 520 -6.55 4.64 -27.90
CA ARG A 520 -6.47 4.22 -29.32
C ARG A 520 -5.55 5.09 -30.18
N THR A 521 -5.41 6.37 -29.83
CA THR A 521 -4.60 7.33 -30.60
C THR A 521 -3.10 7.16 -30.35
N LEU A 522 -2.69 6.36 -29.35
CA LEU A 522 -1.29 5.95 -29.17
C LEU A 522 -0.84 4.89 -30.17
N GLY A 523 -1.77 4.17 -30.81
CA GLY A 523 -1.41 2.96 -31.55
C GLY A 523 -0.75 1.90 -30.66
N ALA A 524 -1.12 1.87 -29.37
CA ALA A 524 -0.53 0.95 -28.40
C ALA A 524 -0.75 -0.52 -28.83
N SER A 525 0.28 -1.35 -28.69
CA SER A 525 0.15 -2.78 -28.95
C SER A 525 -0.65 -3.46 -27.83
N ALA A 526 -1.49 -4.44 -28.18
CA ALA A 526 -2.11 -5.34 -27.21
C ALA A 526 -1.11 -6.39 -26.67
N SER A 527 0.07 -6.53 -27.30
CA SER A 527 1.11 -7.44 -26.86
C SER A 527 1.81 -6.91 -25.61
N MET A 528 1.81 -7.73 -24.55
CA MET A 528 2.53 -7.48 -23.29
C MET A 528 3.99 -7.97 -23.31
N SER A 529 4.52 -8.30 -24.50
CA SER A 529 5.85 -8.91 -24.65
C SER A 529 7.01 -7.98 -24.33
N THR A 530 6.77 -6.66 -24.20
CA THR A 530 7.79 -5.67 -23.86
C THR A 530 7.99 -5.53 -22.35
N GLY A 531 7.09 -6.08 -21.53
CA GLY A 531 7.15 -5.99 -20.06
C GLY A 531 7.57 -7.29 -19.40
N SER A 532 8.01 -7.22 -18.15
CA SER A 532 8.26 -8.38 -17.28
C SER A 532 7.01 -8.82 -16.49
N GLY A 533 5.89 -8.10 -16.59
CA GLY A 533 4.64 -8.43 -15.90
C GLY A 533 3.99 -9.74 -16.34
N GLY A 534 4.28 -10.20 -17.56
CA GLY A 534 3.71 -11.41 -18.15
C GLY A 534 2.28 -11.22 -18.68
N SER A 535 1.77 -12.26 -19.34
CA SER A 535 0.46 -12.25 -19.99
C SER A 535 -0.71 -12.28 -19.00
N VAL A 536 -1.87 -11.80 -19.46
CA VAL A 536 -3.17 -12.05 -18.83
C VAL A 536 -3.65 -13.44 -19.24
N GLY A 537 -4.10 -14.27 -18.30
CA GLY A 537 -4.59 -15.61 -18.61
C GLY A 537 -4.60 -16.56 -17.43
#